data_AF-A0A1F5BWF1-F1
#
_entry.id   AF-A0A1F5BWF1-F1
#
_cell.length_a   1.000
_cell.length_b   1.000
_cell.length_c   1.000
_cell.angle_alpha   90.00
_cell.angle_beta   90.00
_cell.angle_gamma   90.00
#
_symmetry.space_group_name_H-M   'P 1'
#
loop_
_entity.id
_entity.type
_entity.pdbx_description
1 polymer ?
#
loop_
_entity_poly.entity_id
_entity_poly.type
_entity_poly.pdbx_seq_one_letter_code
_entity_poly.pdbx_strand_id
1 'polypeptide(L)'
;MHLTQVLDFTDPGRQKEFGLTKSQLESDEEACRKKILEVSEKARAQGYEAILSPSARFPKGKNLNIFPDKLSKKSSLKIIKSERLKSKPVGS
;
A
#
# COMPACT_ATOMS: atom_id res chain seq x y z
N MET A 1 14.77 -3.95 -4.44
CA MET A 1 13.83 -4.45 -3.41
C MET A 1 13.26 -5.75 -3.93
N HIS A 2 13.36 -6.83 -3.16
CA HIS A 2 12.73 -8.11 -3.48
C HIS A 2 11.74 -8.42 -2.38
N LEU A 3 10.46 -8.55 -2.75
CA LEU A 3 9.36 -8.96 -1.89
C LEU A 3 8.74 -10.20 -2.55
N THR A 4 8.44 -11.19 -1.73
CA THR A 4 7.94 -12.49 -2.16
C THR A 4 6.44 -12.61 -2.01
N GLN A 5 5.85 -11.95 -1.00
CA GLN A 5 4.43 -12.05 -0.67
C GLN A 5 3.78 -10.66 -0.68
N VAL A 6 3.40 -10.19 -1.87
CA VAL A 6 2.73 -8.89 -2.05
C VAL A 6 1.25 -9.12 -2.37
N LEU A 7 0.37 -8.51 -1.58
CA LEU A 7 -1.06 -8.45 -1.89
C LEU A 7 -1.31 -7.29 -2.86
N ASP A 8 -1.71 -7.61 -4.09
CA ASP A 8 -1.90 -6.63 -5.15
C ASP A 8 -3.37 -6.21 -5.30
N PHE A 9 -3.75 -5.10 -4.68
CA PHE A 9 -5.05 -4.46 -4.88
C PHE A 9 -5.12 -3.56 -6.10
N THR A 10 -4.11 -3.52 -6.97
CA THR A 10 -4.26 -2.96 -8.32
C THR A 10 -4.98 -3.92 -9.26
N ASP A 11 -5.07 -5.21 -8.88
CA ASP A 11 -5.86 -6.24 -9.53
C ASP A 11 -7.32 -6.26 -8.98
N PRO A 12 -8.35 -6.07 -9.83
CA PRO A 12 -9.76 -6.09 -9.40
C PRO A 12 -10.24 -7.43 -8.82
N GLY A 13 -9.68 -8.56 -9.25
CA GLY A 13 -9.97 -9.89 -8.71
C GLY A 13 -9.52 -9.99 -7.25
N ARG A 14 -8.31 -9.54 -6.95
CA ARG A 14 -7.78 -9.47 -5.57
C ARG A 14 -8.57 -8.50 -4.70
N GLN A 15 -9.04 -7.37 -5.24
CA GLN A 15 -9.93 -6.47 -4.49
C GLN A 15 -11.20 -7.21 -4.07
N LYS A 16 -11.83 -7.93 -5.00
CA LYS A 16 -13.07 -8.67 -4.76
C LYS A 16 -12.89 -9.79 -3.73
N GLU A 17 -11.78 -10.53 -3.78
CA GLU A 17 -11.45 -11.57 -2.77
C GLU A 17 -11.43 -11.03 -1.34
N PHE A 18 -11.02 -9.77 -1.18
CA PHE A 18 -10.96 -9.08 0.12
C PHE A 18 -12.18 -8.18 0.36
N GLY A 19 -13.21 -8.28 -0.48
CA GLY A 19 -14.45 -7.52 -0.34
C GLY A 19 -14.28 -6.02 -0.54
N LEU A 20 -13.21 -5.57 -1.20
CA LEU A 20 -12.94 -4.17 -1.50
C LEU A 20 -13.35 -3.81 -2.92
N THR A 21 -13.65 -2.52 -3.14
CA THR A 21 -13.78 -1.94 -4.47
C THR A 21 -12.68 -0.90 -4.69
N LYS A 22 -12.37 -0.63 -5.96
CA LYS A 22 -11.46 0.47 -6.32
C LYS A 22 -11.91 1.80 -5.72
N SER A 23 -13.21 2.10 -5.75
CA SER A 23 -13.76 3.34 -5.17
C SER A 23 -13.52 3.45 -3.67
N GLN A 24 -13.57 2.34 -2.93
CA GLN A 24 -13.26 2.32 -1.50
C GLN A 24 -11.78 2.63 -1.27
N LEU A 25 -10.88 2.06 -2.07
CA LEU A 25 -9.43 2.28 -1.99
C LEU A 25 -9.00 3.72 -2.33
N GLU A 26 -9.80 4.43 -3.10
CA GLU A 26 -9.53 5.82 -3.53
C GLU A 26 -10.35 6.86 -2.72
N SER A 27 -11.15 6.43 -1.74
CA SER A 27 -12.04 7.29 -0.95
C SER A 27 -11.41 7.78 0.35
N ASP A 28 -11.71 9.03 0.70
CA ASP A 28 -11.36 9.65 1.99
C ASP A 28 -12.49 9.54 3.03
N GLU A 29 -13.52 8.72 2.80
CA GLU A 29 -14.57 8.47 3.79
C GLU A 29 -14.06 7.63 4.97
N GLU A 30 -14.50 7.95 6.19
CA GLU A 30 -14.07 7.24 7.40
C GLU A 30 -14.43 5.75 7.39
N ALA A 31 -15.60 5.40 6.88
CA ALA A 31 -16.03 4.01 6.75
C ALA A 31 -15.10 3.21 5.81
N CYS A 32 -14.68 3.83 4.70
CA CYS A 32 -13.72 3.23 3.77
C CYS A 32 -12.36 3.04 4.46
N ARG A 33 -11.87 4.05 5.21
CA ARG A 33 -10.61 3.93 5.97
C ARG A 33 -10.63 2.79 6.99
N LYS A 34 -11.69 2.66 7.80
CA LYS A 34 -11.82 1.58 8.80
C LYS A 34 -11.74 0.21 8.14
N LYS A 35 -12.51 0.02 7.06
CA LYS A 35 -12.49 -1.24 6.29
C LYS A 35 -11.13 -1.56 5.69
N ILE A 36 -10.43 -0.56 5.13
CA ILE A 36 -9.08 -0.74 4.56
C ILE A 36 -8.09 -1.14 5.66
N LEU A 37 -8.19 -0.54 6.85
CA LEU A 37 -7.35 -0.89 8.00
C LEU A 37 -7.58 -2.34 8.44
N GLU A 38 -8.84 -2.77 8.59
CA GLU A 38 -9.18 -4.16 8.94
C GLU A 38 -8.61 -5.16 7.92
N VAL A 39 -8.74 -4.86 6.62
CA VAL A 39 -8.19 -5.68 5.55
C VAL A 39 -6.66 -5.70 5.58
N SER A 40 -6.03 -4.56 5.85
CA SER A 40 -4.57 -4.43 5.98
C SER A 40 -4.03 -5.27 7.14
N GLU A 41 -4.68 -5.22 8.30
CA GLU A 41 -4.34 -6.02 9.47
C GLU A 41 -4.51 -7.52 9.20
N LYS A 42 -5.60 -7.91 8.54
CA LYS A 42 -5.82 -9.30 8.13
C LYS A 42 -4.74 -9.79 7.16
N ALA A 43 -4.37 -8.98 6.16
CA ALA A 43 -3.30 -9.33 5.24
C ALA A 43 -1.95 -9.49 5.97
N ARG A 44 -1.63 -8.57 6.89
CA ARG A 44 -0.44 -8.70 7.74
C ARG A 44 -0.45 -9.97 8.59
N ALA A 45 -1.60 -10.32 9.18
CA ALA A 45 -1.76 -11.54 9.98
C ALA A 45 -1.60 -12.82 9.14
N GLN A 46 -1.98 -12.78 7.86
CA GLN A 46 -1.77 -13.86 6.88
C GLN A 46 -0.32 -13.99 6.38
N GLY A 47 0.58 -13.09 6.80
CA GLY A 47 2.00 -13.15 6.46
C GLY A 47 2.36 -12.48 5.15
N TYR A 48 1.50 -11.62 4.59
CA TYR A 48 1.91 -10.74 3.50
C TYR A 48 3.00 -9.78 3.98
N GLU A 49 3.96 -9.49 3.10
CA GLU A 49 5.09 -8.60 3.36
C GLU A 49 4.78 -7.15 2.98
N ALA A 50 3.85 -6.96 2.03
CA ALA A 50 3.42 -5.66 1.57
C ALA A 50 2.05 -5.71 0.90
N ILE A 51 1.43 -4.53 0.78
CA ILE A 51 0.21 -4.28 0.02
C ILE A 51 0.52 -3.25 -1.06
N LEU A 52 0.22 -3.59 -2.32
CA LEU A 52 0.25 -2.67 -3.46
C LEU A 52 -1.18 -2.20 -3.73
N SER A 53 -1.43 -0.89 -3.75
CA SER A 53 -2.77 -0.32 -3.95
C SER A 53 -2.77 0.81 -4.99
N PRO A 54 -3.93 1.11 -5.62
CA PRO A 54 -4.07 2.32 -6.43
C PRO A 54 -3.89 3.57 -5.56
N SER A 55 -3.41 4.66 -6.17
CA SER A 55 -3.24 5.95 -5.50
C SER A 55 -4.51 6.79 -5.66
N ALA A 56 -5.12 7.18 -4.55
CA ALA A 56 -6.24 8.14 -4.52
C ALA A 56 -5.84 9.52 -5.09
N ARG A 57 -4.58 9.94 -4.85
CA ARG A 57 -4.09 11.28 -5.21
C ARG A 57 -3.60 11.39 -6.66
N PHE A 58 -3.06 10.31 -7.20
CA PHE A 58 -2.42 10.31 -8.51
C PHE A 58 -3.10 9.31 -9.44
N PRO A 59 -3.82 9.76 -10.49
CA PRO A 59 -4.37 8.85 -11.49
C PRO A 59 -3.26 7.97 -12.09
N LYS A 60 -3.48 6.65 -12.11
CA LYS A 60 -2.49 5.61 -12.49
C LYS A 60 -1.30 5.43 -11.55
N GLY A 61 -1.22 6.25 -10.49
CA GLY A 61 -0.25 6.07 -9.41
C GLY A 61 -0.55 4.81 -8.60
N LYS A 62 0.49 4.26 -7.98
CA LYS A 62 0.40 3.13 -7.07
C LYS A 62 1.10 3.48 -5.77
N ASN A 63 0.56 2.98 -4.67
CA ASN A 63 1.16 3.07 -3.35
C ASN A 63 1.61 1.67 -2.91
N LEU A 64 2.79 1.58 -2.30
CA LEU A 64 3.29 0.33 -1.72
C LEU A 64 3.46 0.52 -0.21
N ASN A 65 2.69 -0.23 0.57
CA ASN A 65 2.77 -0.26 2.03
C ASN A 65 3.53 -1.53 2.43
N ILE A 66 4.68 -1.38 3.07
CA ILE A 66 5.54 -2.51 3.47
C ILE A 66 5.33 -2.78 4.96
N PHE A 67 5.28 -4.05 5.34
CA PHE A 67 5.28 -4.52 6.74
C PHE A 67 6.70 -5.02 7.09
N PRO A 68 7.57 -4.18 7.69
CA PRO A 68 8.97 -4.55 7.89
C PRO A 68 9.15 -5.78 8.80
N ASP A 69 8.22 -5.98 9.74
CA ASP A 69 8.19 -7.12 10.66
C ASP A 69 7.78 -8.44 10.00
N LYS A 70 7.22 -8.41 8.79
CA LYS A 70 6.80 -9.60 8.04
C LYS A 70 7.75 -10.00 6.93
N LEU A 71 8.81 -9.24 6.70
CA LEU A 71 9.81 -9.56 5.67
C LEU A 71 10.41 -10.95 5.93
N SER A 72 10.31 -11.82 4.94
CA SER A 72 10.95 -13.12 4.95
C SER A 72 12.48 -12.96 4.85
N LYS A 73 13.21 -14.03 5.20
CA LYS A 73 14.68 -14.08 5.06
C LYS A 73 15.18 -13.89 3.62
N LYS A 74 14.30 -14.08 2.63
CA LYS A 74 14.61 -13.90 1.20
C LYS A 74 14.33 -12.47 0.72
N SER A 75 13.59 -11.70 1.50
CA SER A 75 13.26 -10.32 1.19
C SER A 75 14.32 -9.38 1.75
N SER A 76 14.54 -8.25 1.08
CA SER A 76 15.50 -7.25 1.54
C SER A 76 14.96 -5.84 1.30
N LEU A 77 15.00 -5.03 2.36
CA LEU A 77 14.74 -3.60 2.34
C LEU A 77 16.03 -2.86 2.68
N LYS A 78 16.49 -1.99 1.77
CA LYS A 78 17.69 -1.17 1.95
C LYS A 78 17.39 0.24 1.47
N ILE A 79 17.80 1.24 2.25
CA ILE A 79 17.79 2.63 1.83
C ILE A 79 19.11 2.87 1.08
N ILE A 80 19.03 3.12 -0.23
CA ILE A 80 20.22 3.28 -1.09
C ILE A 80 20.66 4.73 -1.16
N LYS A 81 19.70 5.65 -1.12
CA LYS A 81 19.91 7.10 -1.13
C LYS A 81 18.78 7.76 -0.36
N SER A 82 19.12 8.76 0.44
CA SER A 82 18.16 9.70 1.00
C SER A 82 18.55 11.07 0.47
N GLU A 83 17.59 11.79 -0.09
CA GLU A 83 17.81 13.15 -0.58
C GLU A 83 16.72 14.07 -0.08
N ARG A 84 17.13 15.28 0.30
CA ARG A 84 16.17 16.32 0.67
C ARG A 84 15.55 16.86 -0.62
N LEU A 85 14.25 16.65 -0.80
CA LEU A 85 13.51 17.25 -1.90
C LEU A 85 13.55 18.78 -1.74
N LYS A 86 13.96 19.48 -2.80
CA LYS A 86 13.88 20.95 -2.84
C LYS A 86 12.40 21.32 -2.90
N SER A 87 11.83 21.80 -1.79
CA SER A 87 10.48 22.36 -1.79
C SER A 87 10.50 23.67 -2.59
N LYS A 88 9.64 23.81 -3.61
CA LYS A 88 9.22 25.15 -4.04
C LYS A 88 8.50 25.78 -2.85
N PRO A 89 8.75 27.07 -2.52
CA PRO A 89 7.92 27.75 -1.53
C PRO A 89 6.46 27.61 -1.97
N VAL A 90 5.62 27.08 -1.09
CA VAL A 90 4.18 27.17 -1.25
C VAL A 90 3.88 28.66 -1.18
N GLY A 91 3.41 29.23 -2.29
CA GLY A 91 3.19 30.66 -2.43
C GLY A 91 2.31 31.22 -1.31
N SER A 92 2.69 32.42 -0.90
CA SER A 92 2.13 33.27 0.15
C SER A 92 0.65 33.59 -0.02
#